data_AF-A0A1A9A4D9-F1
#
_entry.id   AF-A0A1A9A4D9-F1
#
_cell.length_a   1.000
_cell.length_b   1.000
_cell.length_c   1.000
_cell.angle_alpha   90.00
_cell.angle_beta   90.00
_cell.angle_gamma   90.00
#
_symmetry.space_group_name_H-M   'P 1'
#
loop_
_entity.id
_entity.type
_entity.pdbx_description
1 polymer ?
#
loop_
_entity_poly.entity_id
_entity_poly.type
_entity_poly.pdbx_seq_one_letter_code
_entity_poly.pdbx_strand_id
1 'polypeptide(L)'
;MENTIGALKKLESFKFDFMLNNVVTLCRQCKLCDNLSQTKKNEPWLKIFCYEFVRNLETFKDMSSYFTREQRISRCNSLIYWMHNKVNIYEKSEVNNKNNIINELLNVWREFDYLEVKSNLSSGCSILNDTVLNNLEEMKNKKKMSAYCENYDELKSLLTRNYTTVDCHIYYSYFKDSFHEFSKIATENKQKCLEIKECLRFCNNADPNNLINVANCKVVQISKDNDEYIEKKECDTLKDKAVAEKTCEPREFRISEFTFSDNRAIILILFALWGIFLSFLFLYKMTPFRAWISNKLGKKKIIRDNFNEQSDDETFDVDYETADRNMQNTEYNIIYNSDWNSSR
;
A
#
# COMPACT_ATOMS: atom_id res chain seq x y z
N MET A 1 6.04 -12.31 -1.45
CA MET A 1 6.04 -10.94 -2.00
C MET A 1 7.32 -10.18 -1.64
N GLU A 2 7.77 -10.17 -0.37
CA GLU A 2 9.03 -9.49 0.03
C GLU A 2 10.28 -10.05 -0.67
N ASN A 3 10.41 -11.38 -0.79
CA ASN A 3 11.53 -12.01 -1.50
C ASN A 3 11.58 -11.61 -3.00
N THR A 4 10.42 -11.49 -3.64
CA THR A 4 10.28 -11.06 -5.05
C THR A 4 10.81 -9.65 -5.25
N ILE A 5 10.38 -8.71 -4.42
CA ILE A 5 10.82 -7.31 -4.49
C ILE A 5 12.32 -7.21 -4.17
N GLY A 6 12.79 -7.95 -3.17
CA GLY A 6 14.21 -8.02 -2.82
C GLY A 6 15.09 -8.47 -3.99
N ALA A 7 14.69 -9.53 -4.69
CA ALA A 7 15.40 -10.01 -5.86
C ALA A 7 15.42 -9.00 -7.01
N LEU A 8 14.27 -8.41 -7.35
CA LEU A 8 14.13 -7.50 -8.49
C LEU A 8 14.82 -6.14 -8.27
N LYS A 9 15.08 -5.73 -7.02
CA LYS A 9 15.89 -4.54 -6.71
C LYS A 9 17.34 -4.60 -7.24
N LYS A 10 17.83 -5.76 -7.70
CA LYS A 10 19.11 -5.85 -8.42
C LYS A 10 19.04 -5.25 -9.84
N LEU A 11 17.84 -5.10 -10.41
CA LEU A 11 17.61 -4.47 -11.70
C LEU A 11 17.48 -2.96 -11.51
N GLU A 12 18.38 -2.18 -12.12
CA GLU A 12 18.47 -0.73 -11.86
C GLU A 12 17.20 0.04 -12.26
N SER A 13 16.51 -0.36 -13.35
CA SER A 13 15.24 0.28 -13.73
C SER A 13 14.13 -0.01 -12.71
N PHE A 14 14.01 -1.26 -12.27
CA PHE A 14 13.03 -1.65 -11.24
C PHE A 14 13.31 -0.97 -9.90
N LYS A 15 14.59 -0.92 -9.50
CA LYS A 15 15.04 -0.28 -8.26
C LYS A 15 14.67 1.20 -8.23
N PHE A 16 14.86 1.92 -9.33
CA PHE A 16 14.46 3.33 -9.40
C PHE A 16 12.94 3.51 -9.29
N ASP A 17 12.17 2.73 -10.06
CA ASP A 17 10.70 2.78 -10.00
C ASP A 17 10.15 2.48 -8.61
N PHE A 18 10.78 1.52 -7.92
CA PHE A 18 10.45 1.21 -6.53
C PHE A 18 10.73 2.40 -5.62
N MET A 19 11.87 3.06 -5.76
CA MET A 19 12.26 4.23 -4.96
C MET A 19 11.29 5.41 -5.09
N LEU A 20 10.66 5.59 -6.26
CA LEU A 20 9.67 6.67 -6.46
C LEU A 20 8.49 6.58 -5.47
N ASN A 21 8.19 5.40 -4.94
CA ASN A 21 7.09 5.17 -4.00
C ASN A 21 7.53 5.06 -2.54
N ASN A 22 8.81 5.28 -2.22
CA ASN A 22 9.28 5.29 -0.83
C ASN A 22 8.63 6.42 -0.01
N VAL A 23 8.52 6.21 1.30
CA VAL A 23 8.10 7.27 2.23
C VAL A 23 9.11 8.41 2.27
N VAL A 24 8.63 9.64 2.47
CA VAL A 24 9.48 10.82 2.64
C VAL A 24 10.06 10.82 4.04
N THR A 25 11.36 10.57 4.17
CA THR A 25 12.08 10.61 5.45
C THR A 25 12.94 11.88 5.59
N LEU A 26 13.60 12.28 4.51
CA LEU A 26 14.43 13.47 4.40
C LEU A 26 14.09 14.18 3.09
N CYS A 27 13.86 15.49 3.15
CA CYS A 27 13.59 16.31 1.97
C CYS A 27 14.03 17.76 2.23
N ARG A 28 15.11 18.19 1.58
CA ARG A 28 15.73 19.51 1.85
C ARG A 28 14.93 20.65 1.23
N GLN A 29 14.29 20.36 0.10
CA GLN A 29 13.59 21.33 -0.73
C GLN A 29 12.07 21.20 -0.64
N CYS A 30 11.52 20.37 0.26
CA CYS A 30 10.06 20.23 0.41
C CYS A 30 9.35 21.54 0.81
N LYS A 31 10.08 22.54 1.31
CA LYS A 31 9.55 23.91 1.48
C LYS A 31 9.00 24.53 0.20
N LEU A 32 9.44 24.08 -0.98
CA LEU A 32 8.91 24.51 -2.28
C LEU A 32 7.40 24.19 -2.41
N CYS A 33 6.95 23.13 -1.76
CA CYS A 33 5.54 22.74 -1.73
C CYS A 33 4.68 23.66 -0.86
N ASP A 34 5.26 24.55 -0.05
CA ASP A 34 4.48 25.52 0.72
C ASP A 34 4.01 26.70 -0.15
N ASN A 35 4.53 26.84 -1.38
CA ASN A 35 4.17 27.87 -2.36
C ASN A 35 2.99 27.50 -3.26
N LEU A 36 2.42 26.29 -3.14
CA LEU A 36 1.23 25.88 -3.89
C LEU A 36 0.09 26.91 -3.74
N SER A 37 -0.71 27.14 -4.78
CA SER A 37 -1.77 28.17 -4.73
C SER A 37 -2.70 28.04 -3.49
N GLN A 38 -3.15 29.17 -2.94
CA GLN A 38 -3.94 29.24 -1.70
C GLN A 38 -5.20 28.34 -1.72
N THR A 39 -5.81 28.15 -2.89
CA THR A 39 -6.99 27.29 -3.10
C THR A 39 -6.66 25.79 -2.99
N LYS A 40 -5.38 25.42 -3.01
CA LYS A 40 -4.86 24.04 -3.02
C LYS A 40 -3.99 23.69 -1.81
N LYS A 41 -3.51 24.69 -1.04
CA LYS A 41 -2.79 24.48 0.23
C LYS A 41 -3.58 23.69 1.27
N ASN A 42 -4.91 23.75 1.20
CA ASN A 42 -5.82 23.11 2.15
C ASN A 42 -6.09 21.64 1.83
N GLU A 43 -5.55 21.09 0.74
CA GLU A 43 -5.67 19.68 0.36
C GLU A 43 -4.49 18.88 0.93
N PRO A 44 -4.64 18.16 2.06
CA PRO A 44 -3.50 17.53 2.73
C PRO A 44 -2.81 16.49 1.86
N TRP A 45 -3.60 15.77 1.04
CA TRP A 45 -3.07 14.76 0.12
C TRP A 45 -2.16 15.37 -0.95
N LEU A 46 -2.48 16.57 -1.45
CA LEU A 46 -1.67 17.25 -2.47
C LEU A 46 -0.35 17.73 -1.88
N LYS A 47 -0.37 18.20 -0.62
CA LYS A 47 0.85 18.56 0.10
C LYS A 47 1.77 17.35 0.29
N ILE A 48 1.22 16.22 0.75
CA ILE A 48 1.96 14.95 0.90
C ILE A 48 2.55 14.51 -0.44
N PHE A 49 1.73 14.52 -1.50
CA PHE A 49 2.17 14.12 -2.83
C PHE A 49 3.26 15.06 -3.38
N CYS A 50 3.14 16.37 -3.17
CA CYS A 50 4.18 17.32 -3.53
C CYS A 50 5.49 17.02 -2.80
N TYR A 51 5.44 16.65 -1.52
CA TYR A 51 6.64 16.28 -0.75
C TYR A 51 7.29 15.01 -1.32
N GLU A 52 6.49 13.98 -1.66
CA GLU A 52 6.99 12.78 -2.35
C GLU A 52 7.66 13.15 -3.68
N PHE A 53 7.04 14.05 -4.45
CA PHE A 53 7.54 14.49 -5.73
C PHE A 53 8.86 15.26 -5.62
N VAL A 54 8.97 16.24 -4.73
CA VAL A 54 10.22 16.99 -4.50
C VAL A 54 11.34 16.08 -4.00
N ARG A 55 11.04 15.15 -3.09
CA ARG A 55 12.00 14.13 -2.65
C ARG A 55 12.49 13.28 -3.82
N ASN A 56 11.60 12.91 -4.75
CA ASN A 56 11.99 12.16 -5.96
C ASN A 56 12.87 12.99 -6.91
N LEU A 57 12.64 14.30 -7.02
CA LEU A 57 13.51 15.22 -7.78
C LEU A 57 14.93 15.27 -7.17
N GLU A 58 15.03 15.41 -5.84
CA GLU A 58 16.31 15.35 -5.11
C GLU A 58 17.03 14.02 -5.37
N THR A 59 16.30 12.91 -5.23
CA THR A 59 16.85 11.55 -5.42
C THR A 59 17.35 11.36 -6.85
N PHE A 60 16.57 11.79 -7.85
CA PHE A 60 16.97 11.71 -9.25
C PHE A 60 18.26 12.50 -9.49
N LYS A 61 18.34 13.72 -8.95
CA LYS A 61 19.52 14.59 -9.08
C LYS A 61 20.75 13.95 -8.45
N ASP A 62 20.65 13.49 -7.22
CA ASP A 62 21.75 12.85 -6.50
C ASP A 62 22.28 11.60 -7.24
N MET A 63 21.38 10.87 -7.91
CA MET A 63 21.75 9.69 -8.70
C MET A 63 22.18 10.00 -10.14
N SER A 64 21.81 11.17 -10.68
CA SER A 64 21.98 11.51 -12.10
C SER A 64 23.42 11.49 -12.60
N SER A 65 24.38 11.73 -11.71
CA SER A 65 25.82 11.71 -11.98
C SER A 65 26.34 10.30 -12.29
N TYR A 66 25.68 9.26 -11.76
CA TYR A 66 26.03 7.85 -12.00
C TYR A 66 25.37 7.29 -13.26
N PHE A 67 24.42 8.03 -13.85
CA PHE A 67 23.67 7.58 -15.02
C PHE A 67 24.34 7.98 -16.33
N THR A 68 24.25 7.11 -17.33
CA THR A 68 24.50 7.48 -18.72
C THR A 68 23.46 8.50 -19.20
N ARG A 69 23.70 9.14 -20.34
CA ARG A 69 22.74 10.07 -20.94
C ARG A 69 21.37 9.42 -21.18
N GLU A 70 21.37 8.20 -21.71
CA GLU A 70 20.12 7.47 -22.02
C GLU A 70 19.37 7.10 -20.74
N GLN A 71 20.08 6.61 -19.73
CA GLN A 71 19.50 6.33 -18.41
C GLN A 71 18.90 7.59 -17.78
N ARG A 72 19.58 8.75 -17.85
CA ARG A 72 19.00 10.01 -17.36
C ARG A 72 17.67 10.33 -18.04
N ILE A 73 17.58 10.15 -19.36
CA ILE A 73 16.35 10.38 -20.14
C ILE A 73 15.25 9.39 -19.71
N SER A 74 15.56 8.10 -19.61
CA SER A 74 14.61 7.06 -19.20
C SER A 74 14.07 7.29 -17.77
N ARG A 75 14.96 7.63 -16.82
CA ARG A 75 14.63 7.90 -15.42
C ARG A 75 13.80 9.18 -15.28
N CYS A 76 14.14 10.21 -16.04
CA CYS A 76 13.35 11.44 -16.20
C CYS A 76 11.92 11.13 -16.69
N ASN A 77 11.79 10.37 -17.78
CA ASN A 77 10.48 9.94 -18.30
C ASN A 77 9.68 9.12 -17.29
N SER A 78 10.35 8.26 -16.52
CA SER A 78 9.73 7.44 -15.48
C SER A 78 9.18 8.29 -14.33
N LEU A 79 9.91 9.34 -13.92
CA LEU A 79 9.45 10.30 -12.92
C LEU A 79 8.24 11.10 -13.42
N ILE A 80 8.27 11.57 -14.68
CA ILE A 80 7.15 12.30 -15.30
C ILE A 80 5.91 11.40 -15.36
N TYR A 81 6.06 10.17 -15.85
CA TYR A 81 4.97 9.19 -15.85
C TYR A 81 4.42 8.94 -14.44
N TRP A 82 5.30 8.73 -13.46
CA TRP A 82 4.90 8.48 -12.07
C TRP A 82 4.08 9.63 -11.50
N MET A 83 4.51 10.88 -11.70
CA MET A 83 3.79 12.07 -11.27
C MET A 83 2.39 12.12 -11.87
N HIS A 84 2.29 11.94 -13.20
CA HIS A 84 1.00 11.94 -13.90
C HIS A 84 0.08 10.81 -13.47
N ASN A 85 0.62 9.61 -13.30
CA ASN A 85 -0.15 8.44 -12.89
C ASN A 85 -0.70 8.61 -11.47
N LYS A 86 0.11 9.15 -10.55
CA LYS A 86 -0.33 9.47 -9.17
C LYS A 86 -1.46 10.48 -9.18
N VAL A 87 -1.36 11.58 -9.92
CA VAL A 87 -2.46 12.57 -10.04
C VAL A 87 -3.74 11.90 -10.55
N ASN A 88 -3.66 11.05 -11.57
CA ASN A 88 -4.84 10.35 -12.10
C ASN A 88 -5.51 9.42 -11.08
N ILE A 89 -4.74 8.79 -10.20
CA ILE A 89 -5.27 7.92 -9.14
C ILE A 89 -6.07 8.77 -8.13
N TYR A 90 -5.53 9.91 -7.70
CA TYR A 90 -6.20 10.83 -6.78
C TYR A 90 -7.39 11.58 -7.42
N GLU A 91 -7.38 11.76 -8.74
CA GLU A 91 -8.48 12.44 -9.44
C GLU A 91 -9.75 11.59 -9.50
N LYS A 92 -9.60 10.27 -9.71
CA LYS A 92 -10.73 9.32 -9.66
C LYS A 92 -11.46 9.34 -8.32
N SER A 93 -10.82 9.85 -7.27
CA SER A 93 -11.40 9.93 -5.94
C SER A 93 -12.20 11.20 -5.63
N GLU A 94 -11.95 12.39 -6.22
CA GLU A 94 -12.81 13.58 -5.89
C GLU A 94 -12.56 14.94 -6.62
N VAL A 95 -11.66 15.11 -7.61
CA VAL A 95 -11.24 16.47 -8.02
C VAL A 95 -11.32 16.73 -9.52
N ASN A 96 -12.21 17.60 -9.97
CA ASN A 96 -12.43 17.96 -11.38
C ASN A 96 -11.34 18.91 -11.98
N ASN A 97 -10.05 18.73 -11.66
CA ASN A 97 -9.01 19.73 -11.99
C ASN A 97 -7.58 19.20 -12.21
N LYS A 98 -7.39 18.05 -12.88
CA LYS A 98 -6.07 17.46 -13.21
C LYS A 98 -5.02 18.42 -13.72
N ASN A 99 -5.36 19.17 -14.77
CA ASN A 99 -4.40 20.02 -15.48
C ASN A 99 -3.85 21.09 -14.54
N ASN A 100 -4.68 21.61 -13.64
CA ASN A 100 -4.25 22.57 -12.64
C ASN A 100 -3.27 21.95 -11.64
N ILE A 101 -3.56 20.73 -11.13
CA ILE A 101 -2.65 20.04 -10.21
C ILE A 101 -1.29 19.76 -10.86
N ILE A 102 -1.29 19.28 -12.10
CA ILE A 102 -0.05 19.05 -12.85
C ILE A 102 0.72 20.35 -13.05
N ASN A 103 0.05 21.45 -13.43
CA ASN A 103 0.71 22.74 -13.61
C ASN A 103 1.34 23.28 -12.32
N GLU A 104 0.68 23.10 -11.18
CA GLU A 104 1.24 23.45 -9.86
C GLU A 104 2.51 22.64 -9.56
N LEU A 105 2.50 21.34 -9.81
CA LEU A 105 3.68 20.49 -9.61
C LEU A 105 4.82 20.85 -10.58
N LEU A 106 4.49 21.21 -11.82
CA LEU A 106 5.47 21.71 -12.78
C LEU A 106 6.07 23.04 -12.34
N ASN A 107 5.31 23.93 -11.69
CA ASN A 107 5.86 25.15 -11.10
C ASN A 107 6.85 24.83 -9.98
N VAL A 108 6.50 23.91 -9.08
CA VAL A 108 7.41 23.41 -8.04
C VAL A 108 8.70 22.83 -8.65
N TRP A 109 8.58 22.08 -9.75
CA TRP A 109 9.74 21.56 -10.48
C TRP A 109 10.60 22.71 -11.04
N ARG A 110 10.02 23.71 -11.70
CA ARG A 110 10.78 24.86 -12.22
C ARG A 110 11.52 25.60 -11.10
N GLU A 111 10.91 25.76 -9.93
CA GLU A 111 11.56 26.36 -8.76
C GLU A 111 12.73 25.49 -8.26
N PHE A 112 12.53 24.17 -8.18
CA PHE A 112 13.57 23.20 -7.84
C PHE A 112 14.77 23.34 -8.80
N ASP A 113 14.53 23.29 -10.11
CA ASP A 113 15.59 23.42 -11.11
C ASP A 113 16.29 24.78 -11.03
N TYR A 114 15.58 25.88 -10.78
CA TYR A 114 16.17 27.21 -10.65
C TYR A 114 17.14 27.31 -9.46
N LEU A 115 16.79 26.73 -8.31
CA LEU A 115 17.68 26.68 -7.14
C LEU A 115 18.97 25.91 -7.46
N GLU A 116 18.88 24.94 -8.37
CA GLU A 116 19.97 24.02 -8.69
C GLU A 116 20.84 24.45 -9.88
N VAL A 117 20.31 25.21 -10.83
CA VAL A 117 21.14 25.82 -11.91
C VAL A 117 22.22 26.74 -11.33
N LYS A 118 21.97 27.34 -10.15
CA LYS A 118 22.99 28.10 -9.40
C LYS A 118 24.14 27.23 -8.87
N SER A 119 24.01 25.90 -8.86
CA SER A 119 24.99 24.94 -8.34
C SER A 119 25.84 24.24 -9.43
N ASN A 120 25.83 24.71 -10.69
CA ASN A 120 26.71 24.26 -11.79
C ASN A 120 26.61 22.79 -12.24
N LEU A 121 25.52 22.05 -11.97
CA LEU A 121 25.33 20.69 -12.51
C LEU A 121 24.26 20.66 -13.61
N SER A 122 24.71 20.69 -14.87
CA SER A 122 23.91 20.37 -16.07
C SER A 122 23.51 18.88 -16.08
N SER A 123 22.54 18.53 -15.24
CA SER A 123 22.05 17.16 -15.00
C SER A 123 20.51 17.05 -15.09
N GLY A 124 19.85 18.16 -15.38
CA GLY A 124 18.40 18.30 -15.27
C GLY A 124 17.61 17.39 -16.22
N CYS A 125 16.57 16.78 -15.66
CA CYS A 125 15.46 16.24 -16.44
C CYS A 125 14.68 17.43 -17.02
N SER A 126 14.74 17.64 -18.34
CA SER A 126 14.02 18.74 -18.97
C SER A 126 12.52 18.51 -18.86
N ILE A 127 11.79 19.48 -18.30
CA ILE A 127 10.33 19.50 -18.34
C ILE A 127 9.91 19.43 -19.82
N LEU A 128 9.25 18.34 -20.20
CA LEU A 128 8.74 18.14 -21.55
C LEU A 128 7.66 19.19 -21.85
N ASN A 129 7.58 19.65 -23.09
CA ASN A 129 6.51 20.55 -23.56
C ASN A 129 5.12 19.95 -23.26
N ASP A 130 4.13 20.82 -22.99
CA ASP A 130 2.76 20.47 -22.59
C ASP A 130 2.07 19.42 -23.49
N THR A 131 2.44 19.36 -24.77
CA THR A 131 1.92 18.37 -25.75
C THR A 131 2.35 16.93 -25.44
N VAL A 132 3.57 16.70 -24.97
CA VAL A 132 4.05 15.36 -24.57
C VAL A 132 3.42 14.93 -23.25
N LEU A 133 3.08 15.92 -22.42
CA LEU A 133 2.53 15.74 -21.09
C LEU A 133 1.11 15.13 -21.07
N ASN A 134 0.39 15.22 -22.19
CA ASN A 134 -1.03 14.86 -22.28
C ASN A 134 -1.31 13.38 -22.64
N ASN A 135 -0.32 12.58 -23.03
CA ASN A 135 -0.53 11.17 -23.40
C ASN A 135 0.08 10.18 -22.40
N LEU A 136 -0.67 9.88 -21.33
CA LEU A 136 -0.23 8.96 -20.26
C LEU A 136 0.09 7.55 -20.78
N GLU A 137 -0.72 7.02 -21.71
CA GLU A 137 -0.52 5.66 -22.22
C GLU A 137 0.77 5.57 -23.03
N GLU A 138 1.09 6.60 -23.81
CA GLU A 138 2.37 6.68 -24.50
C GLU A 138 3.55 6.72 -23.53
N MET A 139 3.46 7.53 -22.46
CA MET A 139 4.51 7.57 -21.44
C MET A 139 4.70 6.22 -20.75
N LYS A 140 3.59 5.56 -20.41
CA LYS A 140 3.59 4.21 -19.83
C LYS A 140 4.29 3.22 -20.75
N ASN A 141 3.98 3.26 -22.04
CA ASN A 141 4.57 2.38 -23.04
C ASN A 141 6.07 2.65 -23.22
N LYS A 142 6.47 3.93 -23.30
CA LYS A 142 7.90 4.32 -23.34
C LYS A 142 8.65 3.83 -22.10
N LYS A 143 8.08 4.01 -20.90
CA LYS A 143 8.64 3.50 -19.64
C LYS A 143 8.82 1.99 -19.66
N LYS A 144 7.79 1.23 -20.07
CA LYS A 144 7.86 -0.23 -20.16
C LYS A 144 8.92 -0.69 -21.17
N MET A 145 9.01 -0.03 -22.32
CA MET A 145 10.02 -0.34 -23.34
C MET A 145 11.43 -0.10 -22.81
N SER A 146 11.72 1.09 -22.30
CA SER A 146 13.03 1.41 -21.71
C SER A 146 13.41 0.44 -20.59
N ALA A 147 12.50 0.16 -19.66
CA ALA A 147 12.76 -0.76 -18.56
C ALA A 147 13.15 -2.17 -19.05
N TYR A 148 12.46 -2.68 -20.08
CA TYR A 148 12.82 -3.97 -20.68
C TYR A 148 14.23 -3.95 -21.28
N CYS A 149 14.52 -2.95 -22.11
CA CYS A 149 15.79 -2.85 -22.83
C CYS A 149 16.99 -2.65 -21.88
N GLU A 150 16.82 -1.84 -20.84
CA GLU A 150 17.83 -1.60 -19.81
C GLU A 150 18.09 -2.85 -18.95
N ASN A 151 17.04 -3.56 -18.55
CA ASN A 151 17.18 -4.72 -17.68
C ASN A 151 17.64 -5.99 -18.42
N TYR A 152 17.57 -6.01 -19.75
CA TYR A 152 17.77 -7.22 -20.54
C TYR A 152 19.15 -7.86 -20.36
N ASP A 153 20.24 -7.08 -20.37
CA ASP A 153 21.59 -7.65 -20.26
C ASP A 153 21.88 -8.20 -18.85
N GLU A 154 21.36 -7.54 -17.81
CA GLU A 154 21.45 -8.04 -16.43
C GLU A 154 20.61 -9.31 -16.27
N LEU A 155 19.38 -9.33 -16.79
CA LEU A 155 18.53 -10.51 -16.80
C LEU A 155 19.17 -11.67 -17.58
N LYS A 156 19.78 -11.40 -18.74
CA LYS A 156 20.56 -12.40 -19.48
C LYS A 156 21.62 -13.01 -18.58
N SER A 157 22.45 -12.17 -17.94
CA SER A 157 23.49 -12.63 -17.01
C SER A 157 22.92 -13.49 -15.89
N LEU A 158 21.81 -13.08 -15.27
CA LEU A 158 21.18 -13.80 -14.17
C LEU A 158 20.56 -15.14 -14.60
N LEU A 159 19.97 -15.19 -15.80
CA LEU A 159 19.23 -16.35 -16.32
C LEU A 159 20.10 -17.40 -16.99
N THR A 160 21.29 -17.03 -17.48
CA THR A 160 22.22 -17.96 -18.16
C THR A 160 23.44 -18.33 -17.30
N ARG A 161 23.48 -17.94 -16.03
CA ARG A 161 24.56 -18.33 -15.09
C ARG A 161 24.66 -19.84 -14.95
N ASN A 162 25.88 -20.36 -14.95
CA ASN A 162 26.17 -21.81 -14.83
C ASN A 162 25.58 -22.44 -13.56
N TYR A 163 25.39 -21.66 -12.49
CA TYR A 163 24.72 -22.08 -11.27
C TYR A 163 23.41 -21.30 -11.10
N THR A 164 22.34 -22.01 -10.76
CA THR A 164 21.03 -21.40 -10.50
C THR A 164 21.07 -20.63 -9.18
N THR A 165 20.70 -19.36 -9.22
CA THR A 165 20.51 -18.57 -8.00
C THR A 165 19.14 -18.90 -7.38
N VAL A 166 19.01 -18.78 -6.05
CA VAL A 166 17.73 -19.00 -5.35
C VAL A 166 16.60 -18.15 -5.95
N ASP A 167 16.94 -16.96 -6.44
CA ASP A 167 16.00 -15.99 -7.04
C ASP A 167 15.76 -16.23 -8.54
N CYS A 168 16.33 -17.25 -9.17
CA CYS A 168 16.33 -17.37 -10.64
C CYS A 168 14.92 -17.47 -11.23
N HIS A 169 14.01 -18.20 -10.57
CA HIS A 169 12.61 -18.30 -10.96
C HIS A 169 11.90 -16.93 -10.96
N ILE A 170 12.26 -16.03 -10.03
CA ILE A 170 11.72 -14.66 -9.94
C ILE A 170 12.15 -13.86 -11.17
N TYR A 171 13.44 -13.92 -11.52
CA TYR A 171 13.95 -13.26 -12.72
C TYR A 171 13.34 -13.82 -13.99
N TYR A 172 13.12 -15.14 -14.06
CA TYR A 172 12.53 -15.76 -15.25
C TYR A 172 11.07 -15.33 -15.43
N SER A 173 10.27 -15.33 -14.36
CA SER A 173 8.89 -14.85 -14.41
C SER A 173 8.83 -13.38 -14.83
N TYR A 174 9.62 -12.52 -14.17
CA TYR A 174 9.68 -11.10 -14.49
C TYR A 174 10.11 -10.85 -15.94
N PHE A 175 11.13 -11.57 -16.42
CA PHE A 175 11.60 -11.48 -17.80
C PHE A 175 10.50 -11.89 -18.78
N LYS A 176 9.83 -13.02 -18.54
CA LYS A 176 8.76 -13.53 -19.41
C LYS A 176 7.61 -12.54 -19.53
N ASP A 177 7.16 -11.98 -18.40
CA ASP A 177 6.08 -11.01 -18.38
C ASP A 177 6.49 -9.72 -19.11
N SER A 178 7.68 -9.20 -18.80
CA SER A 178 8.23 -8.01 -19.44
C SER A 178 8.45 -8.21 -20.94
N PHE A 179 8.89 -9.41 -21.37
CA PHE A 179 9.04 -9.78 -22.76
C PHE A 179 7.70 -9.73 -23.51
N HIS A 180 6.64 -10.33 -22.93
CA HIS A 180 5.32 -10.32 -23.56
C HIS A 180 4.77 -8.91 -23.69
N GLU A 181 4.89 -8.10 -22.64
CA GLU A 181 4.46 -6.71 -22.66
C GLU A 181 5.25 -5.89 -23.69
N PHE A 182 6.59 -5.97 -23.67
CA PHE A 182 7.46 -5.30 -24.61
C PHE A 182 7.12 -5.68 -26.05
N SER A 183 7.03 -6.98 -26.34
CA SER A 183 6.79 -7.49 -27.69
C SER A 183 5.48 -6.97 -28.26
N LYS A 184 4.44 -6.92 -27.44
CA LYS A 184 3.15 -6.34 -27.82
C LYS A 184 3.28 -4.85 -28.15
N ILE A 185 3.84 -4.07 -27.22
CA ILE A 185 3.98 -2.61 -27.36
C ILE A 185 4.85 -2.25 -28.58
N ALA A 186 5.99 -2.92 -28.75
CA ALA A 186 6.93 -2.67 -29.84
C ALA A 186 6.36 -3.06 -31.21
N THR A 187 5.52 -4.10 -31.27
CA THR A 187 4.82 -4.48 -32.51
C THR A 187 3.79 -3.42 -32.90
N GLU A 188 2.97 -2.97 -31.94
CA GLU A 188 1.95 -1.95 -32.16
C GLU A 188 2.54 -0.55 -32.42
N ASN A 189 3.72 -0.25 -31.84
CA ASN A 189 4.34 1.08 -31.85
C ASN A 189 5.80 1.04 -32.31
N LYS A 190 6.10 0.35 -33.43
CA LYS A 190 7.46 0.12 -33.91
C LYS A 190 8.30 1.39 -34.04
N GLN A 191 7.74 2.47 -34.58
CA GLN A 191 8.45 3.74 -34.75
C GLN A 191 8.90 4.33 -33.40
N LYS A 192 8.04 4.29 -32.38
CA LYS A 192 8.34 4.77 -31.02
C LYS A 192 9.39 3.92 -30.34
N CYS A 193 9.40 2.61 -30.58
CA CYS A 193 10.47 1.74 -30.10
C CYS A 193 11.82 2.17 -30.69
N LEU A 194 11.86 2.48 -31.99
CA LEU A 194 13.09 2.90 -32.68
C LEU A 194 13.60 4.28 -32.23
N GLU A 195 12.75 5.13 -31.65
CA GLU A 195 13.18 6.39 -31.03
C GLU A 195 13.97 6.16 -29.73
N ILE A 196 13.77 5.02 -29.06
CA ILE A 196 14.46 4.67 -27.82
C ILE A 196 15.78 3.98 -28.18
N LYS A 197 16.89 4.73 -28.08
CA LYS A 197 18.21 4.28 -28.55
C LYS A 197 18.67 2.97 -27.93
N GLU A 198 18.47 2.78 -26.63
CA GLU A 198 18.78 1.53 -25.90
C GLU A 198 17.94 0.34 -26.37
N CYS A 199 16.79 0.60 -26.99
CA CYS A 199 15.86 -0.41 -27.48
C CYS A 199 16.06 -0.83 -28.94
N LEU A 200 16.89 -0.13 -29.71
CA LEU A 200 17.02 -0.33 -31.16
C LEU A 200 17.19 -1.80 -31.58
N ARG A 201 18.04 -2.56 -30.87
CA ARG A 201 18.29 -3.98 -31.15
C ARG A 201 17.09 -4.90 -30.84
N PHE A 202 16.18 -4.45 -29.99
CA PHE A 202 15.03 -5.22 -29.51
C PHE A 202 13.76 -4.99 -30.32
N CYS A 203 13.65 -3.85 -31.02
CA CYS A 203 12.41 -3.50 -31.74
C CYS A 203 12.05 -4.43 -32.89
N ASN A 204 13.03 -5.12 -33.49
CA ASN A 204 12.80 -6.13 -34.54
C ASN A 204 12.84 -7.56 -33.98
N ASN A 205 13.59 -7.77 -32.91
CA ASN A 205 13.69 -9.05 -32.23
C ASN A 205 13.75 -8.80 -30.72
N ALA A 206 12.62 -8.98 -30.04
CA ALA A 206 12.50 -8.69 -28.62
C ALA A 206 13.43 -9.56 -27.76
N ASP A 207 13.79 -10.77 -28.21
CA ASP A 207 14.65 -11.71 -27.49
C ASP A 207 15.83 -12.18 -28.37
N PRO A 208 16.83 -11.31 -28.60
CA PRO A 208 17.94 -11.61 -29.51
C PRO A 208 18.81 -12.80 -29.07
N ASN A 209 18.77 -13.17 -27.79
CA ASN A 209 19.53 -14.31 -27.26
C ASN A 209 18.66 -15.54 -26.98
N ASN A 210 17.38 -15.52 -27.37
CA ASN A 210 16.45 -16.62 -27.16
C ASN A 210 16.36 -17.06 -25.68
N LEU A 211 16.49 -16.11 -24.74
CA LEU A 211 16.46 -16.32 -23.29
C LEU A 211 15.23 -17.08 -22.82
N ILE A 212 14.08 -16.91 -23.48
CA ILE A 212 12.86 -17.67 -23.16
C ILE A 212 13.10 -19.18 -23.16
N ASN A 213 13.96 -19.64 -24.07
CA ASN A 213 14.26 -21.04 -24.29
C ASN A 213 15.58 -21.48 -23.64
N VAL A 214 16.58 -20.61 -23.55
CA VAL A 214 17.92 -20.96 -23.03
C VAL A 214 18.12 -20.66 -21.55
N ALA A 215 17.18 -19.98 -20.87
CA ALA A 215 17.30 -19.71 -19.44
C ALA A 215 17.36 -21.00 -18.62
N ASN A 216 18.34 -21.08 -17.70
CA ASN A 216 18.62 -22.29 -16.91
C ASN A 216 17.50 -22.60 -15.91
N CYS A 217 16.78 -21.58 -15.45
CA CYS A 217 15.68 -21.70 -14.50
C CYS A 217 14.31 -21.55 -15.16
N LYS A 218 14.15 -22.08 -16.38
CA LYS A 218 12.82 -22.18 -17.01
C LYS A 218 11.86 -22.84 -16.03
N VAL A 219 10.80 -22.12 -15.68
CA VAL A 219 9.83 -22.53 -14.68
C VAL A 219 8.67 -23.26 -15.36
N VAL A 220 8.15 -24.31 -14.73
CA VAL A 220 6.90 -24.96 -15.13
C VAL A 220 5.82 -24.53 -14.14
N GLN A 221 4.72 -23.95 -14.64
CA GLN A 221 3.55 -23.66 -13.81
C GLN A 221 2.82 -24.97 -13.49
N ILE A 222 2.60 -25.25 -12.20
CA ILE A 222 1.99 -26.50 -11.74
C ILE A 222 0.46 -26.48 -11.93
N SER A 223 -0.18 -25.32 -11.86
CA SER A 223 -1.60 -25.16 -12.17
C SER A 223 -1.93 -23.70 -12.54
N LYS A 224 -3.09 -23.46 -13.15
CA LYS A 224 -3.60 -22.10 -13.43
C LYS A 224 -4.26 -21.45 -12.20
N ASP A 225 -4.56 -22.24 -11.17
CA ASP A 225 -5.34 -21.79 -10.01
C ASP A 225 -4.44 -21.47 -8.79
N ASN A 226 -3.18 -21.91 -8.78
CA ASN A 226 -2.17 -21.53 -7.78
C ASN A 226 -0.93 -20.97 -8.48
N ASP A 227 -0.49 -19.77 -8.09
CA ASP A 227 0.75 -19.11 -8.53
C ASP A 227 2.02 -19.80 -7.97
N GLU A 228 2.02 -21.12 -7.86
CA GLU A 228 3.12 -21.90 -7.31
C GLU A 228 4.07 -22.32 -8.45
N TYR A 229 5.31 -21.87 -8.34
CA TYR A 229 6.33 -21.97 -9.37
C TYR A 229 7.43 -22.94 -8.91
N ILE A 230 7.70 -23.98 -9.70
CA ILE A 230 8.85 -24.88 -9.48
C ILE A 230 9.80 -24.84 -10.68
N GLU A 231 11.09 -24.97 -10.41
CA GLU A 231 12.09 -25.11 -11.46
C GLU A 231 11.79 -26.35 -12.29
N LYS A 232 11.97 -26.27 -13.62
CA LYS A 232 11.72 -27.41 -14.50
C LYS A 232 12.52 -28.65 -14.07
N LYS A 233 13.76 -28.48 -13.62
CA LYS A 233 14.60 -29.59 -13.14
C LYS A 233 14.01 -30.29 -11.92
N GLU A 234 13.46 -29.53 -11.00
CA GLU A 234 12.79 -30.05 -9.81
C GLU A 234 11.46 -30.73 -10.19
N CYS A 235 10.69 -30.13 -11.10
CA CYS A 235 9.51 -30.75 -11.69
C CYS A 235 9.80 -32.09 -12.37
N ASP A 236 10.85 -32.14 -13.19
CA ASP A 236 11.28 -33.36 -13.88
C ASP A 236 11.70 -34.43 -12.84
N THR A 237 12.40 -34.02 -11.78
CA THR A 237 12.76 -34.92 -10.66
C THR A 237 11.53 -35.44 -9.90
N LEU A 238 10.55 -34.58 -9.62
CA LEU A 238 9.30 -34.97 -8.96
C LEU A 238 8.46 -35.89 -9.85
N LYS A 239 8.45 -35.64 -11.16
CA LYS A 239 7.80 -36.49 -12.15
C LYS A 239 8.44 -37.87 -12.19
N ASP A 240 9.77 -37.94 -12.23
CA ASP A 240 10.50 -39.20 -12.25
C ASP A 240 10.28 -39.99 -10.95
N LYS A 241 10.24 -39.31 -9.80
CA LYS A 241 9.85 -39.92 -8.51
C LYS A 241 8.42 -40.45 -8.54
N ALA A 242 7.46 -39.65 -9.00
CA ALA A 242 6.05 -40.06 -9.07
C ALA A 242 5.80 -41.20 -10.07
N VAL A 243 6.58 -41.26 -11.15
CA VAL A 243 6.56 -42.37 -12.12
C VAL A 243 7.19 -43.62 -11.52
N ALA A 244 8.28 -43.50 -10.76
CA ALA A 244 8.91 -44.60 -10.05
C ALA A 244 8.04 -45.17 -8.91
N GLU A 245 7.22 -44.33 -8.29
CA GLU A 245 6.34 -44.70 -7.16
C GLU A 245 5.01 -45.33 -7.62
N LYS A 246 4.66 -45.22 -8.92
CA LYS A 246 3.49 -45.90 -9.50
C LYS A 246 3.77 -47.36 -9.85
N THR A 247 3.82 -48.22 -8.83
CA THR A 247 3.32 -49.60 -8.95
C THR A 247 1.87 -49.59 -8.49
N CYS A 248 0.93 -49.38 -9.42
CA CYS A 248 -0.50 -49.33 -9.09
C CYS A 248 -1.04 -50.75 -8.84
N GLU A 249 -1.33 -51.08 -7.58
CA GLU A 249 -2.30 -52.12 -7.23
C GLU A 249 -3.72 -51.51 -7.37
N PRO A 250 -4.67 -52.16 -8.06
CA PRO A 250 -6.00 -51.60 -8.25
C PRO A 250 -6.80 -51.73 -6.95
N ARG A 251 -6.94 -50.65 -6.17
CA ARG A 251 -7.97 -50.57 -5.12
C ARG A 251 -9.20 -49.89 -5.68
N GLU A 252 -10.30 -50.63 -5.71
CA GLU A 252 -11.63 -50.10 -5.98
C GLU A 252 -11.98 -48.99 -4.99
N PHE A 253 -12.38 -47.83 -5.54
CA PHE A 253 -12.91 -46.72 -4.77
C PHE A 253 -14.28 -47.09 -4.20
N ARG A 254 -14.37 -47.36 -2.90
CA ARG A 254 -15.65 -47.31 -2.20
C ARG A 254 -15.92 -45.88 -1.77
N ILE A 255 -17.03 -45.32 -2.24
CA ILE A 255 -17.56 -44.04 -1.79
C ILE A 255 -17.92 -44.21 -0.31
N SER A 256 -17.27 -43.47 0.58
CA SER A 256 -17.52 -43.51 2.02
C SER A 256 -18.86 -42.85 2.35
N GLU A 257 -19.80 -43.63 2.87
CA GLU A 257 -21.02 -43.10 3.50
C GLU A 257 -20.65 -42.26 4.73
N PHE A 258 -21.41 -41.18 4.94
CA PHE A 258 -21.23 -40.22 6.03
C PHE A 258 -21.47 -40.92 7.38
N THR A 259 -20.41 -41.15 8.16
CA THR A 259 -20.53 -41.75 9.50
C THR A 259 -20.18 -40.72 10.58
N PHE A 260 -20.82 -40.83 11.75
CA PHE A 260 -20.74 -39.90 12.88
C PHE A 260 -19.34 -39.75 13.51
N SER A 261 -18.32 -40.40 12.95
CA SER A 261 -16.91 -40.36 13.34
C SER A 261 -16.09 -39.34 12.54
N ASP A 262 -16.69 -38.63 11.59
CA ASP A 262 -15.95 -37.68 10.74
C ASP A 262 -15.69 -36.36 11.48
N ASN A 263 -14.42 -35.94 11.57
CA ASN A 263 -13.99 -34.72 12.28
C ASN A 263 -14.69 -33.46 11.75
N ARG A 264 -15.23 -33.52 10.52
CA ARG A 264 -16.05 -32.47 9.92
C ARG A 264 -17.37 -32.23 10.67
N ALA A 265 -17.96 -33.27 11.25
CA ALA A 265 -19.19 -33.16 12.05
C ALA A 265 -18.95 -32.42 13.37
N ILE A 266 -17.78 -32.60 13.99
CA ILE A 266 -17.38 -31.90 15.22
C ILE A 266 -17.32 -30.39 14.98
N ILE A 267 -16.73 -29.97 13.87
CA ILE A 267 -16.63 -28.56 13.48
C ILE A 267 -18.03 -27.96 13.25
N LEU A 268 -18.92 -28.68 12.57
CA LEU A 268 -20.30 -28.22 12.32
C LEU A 268 -21.11 -28.07 13.62
N ILE A 269 -20.95 -28.98 14.59
CA ILE A 269 -21.61 -28.89 15.89
C ILE A 269 -21.09 -27.67 16.68
N LEU A 270 -19.78 -27.43 16.66
CA LEU A 270 -19.18 -26.27 17.33
C LEU A 270 -19.70 -24.95 16.75
N PHE A 271 -19.78 -24.82 15.42
CA PHE A 271 -20.34 -23.63 14.79
C PHE A 271 -21.83 -23.43 15.08
N ALA A 272 -22.61 -24.52 15.14
CA ALA A 272 -24.02 -24.45 15.50
C ALA A 272 -24.22 -23.94 16.95
N LEU A 273 -23.43 -24.45 17.90
CA LEU A 273 -23.46 -23.99 19.29
C LEU A 273 -23.03 -22.53 19.44
N TRP A 274 -22.02 -22.11 18.69
CA TRP A 274 -21.56 -20.72 18.68
C TRP A 274 -22.62 -19.75 18.11
N GLY A 275 -23.30 -20.14 17.03
CA GLY A 275 -24.40 -19.37 16.45
C GLY A 275 -25.56 -19.20 17.42
N ILE A 276 -25.92 -20.25 18.17
CA ILE A 276 -26.96 -20.19 19.21
C ILE A 276 -26.55 -19.22 20.34
N PHE A 277 -25.30 -19.30 20.82
CA PHE A 277 -24.79 -18.42 21.88
C PHE A 277 -24.82 -16.93 21.47
N LEU A 278 -24.36 -16.61 20.26
CA LEU A 278 -24.39 -15.24 19.73
C LEU A 278 -25.83 -14.73 19.54
N SER A 279 -26.75 -15.60 19.14
CA SER A 279 -28.16 -15.27 19.02
C SER A 279 -28.77 -14.88 20.38
N PHE A 280 -28.45 -15.63 21.45
CA PHE A 280 -28.88 -15.27 22.80
C PHE A 280 -28.28 -13.96 23.30
N LEU A 281 -27.00 -13.68 23.01
CA LEU A 281 -26.38 -12.39 23.35
C LEU A 281 -27.04 -11.21 22.62
N PHE A 282 -27.35 -11.39 21.34
CA PHE A 282 -28.04 -10.36 20.56
C PHE A 282 -29.46 -10.11 21.07
N LEU A 283 -30.21 -11.17 21.36
CA LEU A 283 -31.56 -11.06 21.95
C LEU A 283 -31.54 -10.49 23.37
N TYR A 284 -30.52 -10.79 24.18
CA TYR A 284 -30.34 -10.18 25.50
C TYR A 284 -30.14 -8.67 25.41
N LYS A 285 -29.40 -8.19 24.40
CA LYS A 285 -29.16 -6.76 24.17
C LYS A 285 -30.38 -6.03 23.61
N MET A 286 -31.21 -6.70 22.81
CA MET A 286 -32.36 -6.10 22.12
C MET A 286 -33.71 -6.24 22.84
N THR A 287 -33.84 -7.15 23.81
CA THR A 287 -35.10 -7.37 24.55
C THR A 287 -35.00 -6.73 25.94
N PRO A 288 -36.02 -6.03 26.49
CA PRO A 288 -35.96 -5.40 27.82
C PRO A 288 -36.05 -6.42 28.98
N PHE A 289 -35.37 -7.56 28.85
CA PHE A 289 -35.33 -8.64 29.84
C PHE A 289 -34.67 -8.24 31.15
N ARG A 290 -33.75 -7.25 31.14
CA ARG A 290 -33.14 -6.70 32.37
C ARG A 290 -34.17 -6.11 33.33
N ALA A 291 -35.20 -5.45 32.79
CA ALA A 291 -36.31 -4.90 33.57
C ALA A 291 -37.34 -5.98 33.99
N TRP A 292 -37.46 -7.06 33.22
CA TRP A 292 -38.36 -8.16 33.54
C TRP A 292 -37.80 -9.07 34.64
N ILE A 293 -36.49 -9.37 34.62
CA ILE A 293 -35.80 -10.18 35.63
C ILE A 293 -35.71 -9.44 36.97
N SER A 294 -35.38 -8.14 36.97
CA SER A 294 -35.34 -7.35 38.21
C SER A 294 -36.71 -7.25 38.88
N ASN A 295 -37.79 -7.12 38.08
CA ASN A 295 -39.15 -7.08 38.61
C ASN A 295 -39.66 -8.45 39.12
N LYS A 296 -39.11 -9.57 38.62
CA LYS A 296 -39.47 -10.91 39.10
C LYS A 296 -38.69 -11.37 40.33
N LEU A 297 -37.48 -10.85 40.54
CA LEU A 297 -36.63 -11.15 41.72
C LEU A 297 -36.84 -10.18 42.89
N GLY A 298 -37.49 -9.03 42.67
CA GLY A 298 -37.72 -7.98 43.67
C GLY A 298 -38.84 -8.23 44.69
N LYS A 299 -39.18 -9.48 45.03
CA LYS A 299 -40.09 -9.77 46.16
C LYS A 299 -39.72 -11.07 46.89
N LYS A 300 -38.72 -11.01 47.77
CA LYS A 300 -38.69 -11.72 49.06
C LYS A 300 -37.67 -11.09 50.01
N LYS A 301 -38.04 -11.08 51.29
CA LYS A 301 -37.65 -10.23 52.42
C LYS A 301 -36.48 -10.86 53.23
N ILE A 302 -35.64 -10.02 53.87
CA ILE A 302 -34.85 -10.23 55.11
C ILE A 302 -33.56 -11.08 54.89
N ILE A 303 -32.34 -10.63 55.23
CA ILE A 303 -31.69 -10.62 56.56
C ILE A 303 -30.51 -9.61 56.59
N ARG A 304 -30.30 -9.07 57.80
CA ARG A 304 -29.31 -8.12 58.33
C ARG A 304 -27.85 -8.65 58.38
N ASP A 305 -26.94 -7.67 58.46
CA ASP A 305 -25.63 -7.66 59.16
C ASP A 305 -24.35 -8.17 58.46
N ASN A 306 -23.40 -7.22 58.39
CA ASN A 306 -21.93 -7.28 58.38
C ASN A 306 -21.18 -8.11 57.33
N PHE A 307 -20.40 -7.41 56.48
CA PHE A 307 -18.93 -7.50 56.53
C PHE A 307 -18.30 -6.19 56.03
N ASN A 308 -17.47 -5.59 56.87
CA ASN A 308 -16.54 -4.51 56.59
C ASN A 308 -15.60 -4.89 55.44
N GLU A 309 -15.36 -3.98 54.51
CA GLU A 309 -14.01 -3.72 54.04
C GLU A 309 -13.84 -2.21 53.83
N GLN A 310 -12.98 -1.69 54.69
CA GLN A 310 -12.53 -0.31 54.79
C GLN A 310 -11.25 -0.20 53.98
N SER A 311 -11.07 0.98 53.39
CA SER A 311 -9.82 1.55 52.85
C SER A 311 -9.39 1.02 51.45
N ASP A 312 -8.97 1.86 50.51
CA ASP A 312 -8.25 3.12 50.65
C ASP A 312 -8.83 4.28 49.81
N ASP A 313 -8.89 5.41 50.49
CA ASP A 313 -9.18 6.77 50.07
C ASP A 313 -8.05 7.40 49.21
N GLU A 314 -8.45 8.35 48.33
CA GLU A 314 -7.86 9.70 48.16
C GLU A 314 -6.39 9.88 47.67
N THR A 315 -5.93 10.92 46.97
CA THR A 315 -6.42 12.14 46.27
C THR A 315 -5.19 12.72 45.52
N PHE A 316 -5.37 13.67 44.59
CA PHE A 316 -4.60 14.92 44.42
C PHE A 316 -5.19 15.62 43.18
N ASP A 317 -6.13 16.56 43.29
CA ASP A 317 -6.12 17.93 43.85
C ASP A 317 -6.06 18.97 42.72
N VAL A 318 -7.15 19.74 42.61
CA VAL A 318 -7.14 21.10 42.07
C VAL A 318 -8.01 21.95 42.99
N ASP A 319 -7.34 22.69 43.87
CA ASP A 319 -7.91 23.80 44.64
C ASP A 319 -8.48 24.87 43.70
N TYR A 320 -9.68 25.37 43.97
CA TYR A 320 -9.87 26.66 44.65
C TYR A 320 -11.37 26.94 44.86
N GLU A 321 -11.65 27.32 46.09
CA GLU A 321 -12.90 27.67 46.73
C GLU A 321 -13.84 28.59 45.94
N THR A 322 -15.14 28.30 45.96
CA THR A 322 -16.16 29.35 46.21
C THR A 322 -17.36 28.73 46.93
N ALA A 323 -17.66 29.33 48.08
CA ALA A 323 -18.64 28.88 49.04
C ALA A 323 -20.09 28.85 48.49
N ASP A 324 -20.68 27.67 48.63
CA ASP A 324 -22.02 27.39 49.15
C ASP A 324 -23.18 28.30 48.71
N ARG A 325 -23.85 27.88 47.64
CA ARG A 325 -25.24 28.27 47.32
C ARG A 325 -26.16 27.08 47.60
N ASN A 326 -26.59 26.93 48.85
CA ASN A 326 -27.72 26.07 49.19
C ASN A 326 -28.96 26.94 49.43
N MET A 327 -29.71 27.13 48.34
CA MET A 327 -31.04 27.70 48.32
C MET A 327 -32.05 26.56 48.44
N GLN A 328 -32.59 26.32 49.64
CA GLN A 328 -33.89 25.65 49.82
C GLN A 328 -34.39 25.68 51.27
N ASN A 329 -35.62 26.19 51.43
CA ASN A 329 -36.55 26.02 52.55
C ASN A 329 -36.07 26.65 53.88
N THR A 330 -36.81 27.50 54.59
CA THR A 330 -38.20 27.32 55.05
C THR A 330 -38.59 28.59 55.83
N GLU A 331 -39.86 28.99 55.72
CA GLU A 331 -40.65 29.79 56.68
C GLU A 331 -40.17 31.18 57.15
N TYR A 332 -40.83 32.20 56.61
CA TYR A 332 -40.90 33.52 57.21
C TYR A 332 -41.82 33.48 58.44
N ASN A 333 -41.30 33.84 59.61
CA ASN A 333 -42.13 34.28 60.74
C ASN A 333 -41.58 35.60 61.31
N ILE A 334 -42.44 36.60 61.23
CA ILE A 334 -42.27 37.99 61.67
C ILE A 334 -42.49 38.06 63.18
N ILE A 335 -41.60 38.73 63.93
CA ILE A 335 -41.99 39.40 65.18
C ILE A 335 -41.29 40.76 65.25
N TYR A 336 -42.10 41.81 65.38
CA TYR A 336 -41.71 43.21 65.55
C TYR A 336 -41.02 43.43 66.90
N ASN A 337 -39.99 44.28 66.94
CA ASN A 337 -39.80 45.11 68.12
C ASN A 337 -39.17 46.47 67.79
N SER A 338 -39.54 47.43 68.62
CA SER A 338 -39.63 48.87 68.41
C SER A 338 -38.33 49.66 68.53
N ASP A 339 -38.46 50.94 68.18
CA ASP A 339 -37.69 52.10 68.64
C ASP A 339 -36.49 52.53 67.77
N TRP A 340 -36.22 53.80 67.48
CA TRP A 340 -36.89 55.10 67.56
C TRP A 340 -35.86 56.10 67.01
N ASN A 341 -36.25 56.99 66.07
CA ASN A 341 -35.66 58.33 65.77
C ASN A 341 -34.14 58.47 65.47
N SER A 342 -33.64 59.48 64.74
CA SER A 342 -34.20 60.71 64.18
C SER A 342 -33.39 61.14 62.94
N SER A 343 -34.10 61.80 62.03
CA SER A 343 -33.67 62.72 60.98
C SER A 343 -32.41 63.56 61.30
N ARG A 344 -31.55 63.79 60.31
CA ARG A 344 -31.61 64.97 59.44
C ARG A 344 -30.70 64.85 58.23
#